data_AF-A0A6A6BSE7-F1
#
_entry.id   AF-A0A6A6BSE7-F1
#
_cell.length_a   1.000
_cell.length_b   1.000
_cell.length_c   1.000
_cell.angle_alpha   90.00
_cell.angle_beta   90.00
_cell.angle_gamma   90.00
#
_symmetry.space_group_name_H-M   'P 1'
#
loop_
_entity.id
_entity.type
_entity.pdbx_description
1 polymer ?
#
loop_
_entity_poly.entity_id
_entity_poly.type
_entity_poly.pdbx_seq_one_letter_code
_entity_poly.pdbx_strand_id
1 'polypeptide(L)'
;MAPSAIDVVEEFIVKGKPVAQPPLEACSDPVPFGGDDKWFYIPETRRFDLTRGSERRLVLDADDGIRNHRGCVIDPEKTILVVIDMQNYFIHPVFRDHAPGLAAVDPTIRVIEKCRKEGIQVAWLNWGIDEYDLRVMPPAVQRGFSRNLIQGRGHGWHVGLGAQLAEGQGRCLFKGTWNADLYEPLKAVVAKNDLFFDKNRMSGMWSPDEPLHRYLRESEKKTILFAGVNTDQCLLGTLTDSYSWGFDCILLSDCSGTMTGPEAQVISDYNIATNMGRALTISPRMSLVNISLSMLLLQLFFLCLGAHGLPTEQQILQDDSASSKSILSVRAALKKAEIIPTVIDDFLPQLTLNVTWPTHETADLGNKVKPEDLQKAPSLTLDDEPTSATANNNCKSNMTYTVALTDPDAPSRDNPEWSEICHWIITGVPLTSTSTSCLPEGSAGSAETETQIAAKGLEEIIEYKPPGPPPKTGAHRYVFLAFAPANSTSQPLDLTKPKDRQHWGTGKKGHGVRQWAEQNGLVPVAANFIYSKNKEQ
;
A
#
# COMPACT_ATOMS: atom_id res chain seq x y z
N MET A 1 25.66 -17.20 26.33
CA MET A 1 25.33 -16.37 27.50
C MET A 1 26.14 -15.09 27.43
N ALA A 2 25.46 -13.96 27.25
CA ALA A 2 25.99 -12.62 27.43
C ALA A 2 24.98 -11.88 28.33
N PRO A 3 25.43 -11.10 29.33
CA PRO A 3 24.60 -10.71 30.47
C PRO A 3 23.68 -9.53 30.16
N SER A 4 22.55 -9.52 30.85
CA SER A 4 21.58 -8.42 30.93
C SER A 4 22.17 -7.21 31.65
N ALA A 5 21.95 -6.03 31.09
CA ALA A 5 21.96 -4.73 31.77
C ALA A 5 20.95 -3.88 30.99
N ILE A 6 19.96 -3.23 31.58
CA ILE A 6 20.08 -2.22 32.64
C ILE A 6 18.78 -2.18 33.47
N ASP A 7 18.96 -2.06 34.78
CA ASP A 7 17.94 -1.87 35.80
C ASP A 7 17.12 -0.59 35.57
N VAL A 8 15.79 -0.72 35.62
CA VAL A 8 14.86 0.41 35.67
C VAL A 8 14.81 0.90 37.11
N VAL A 9 15.29 2.12 37.33
CA VAL A 9 15.08 2.85 38.59
C VAL A 9 13.64 3.37 38.60
N GLU A 10 12.79 2.85 39.49
CA GLU A 10 11.45 3.38 39.73
C GLU A 10 11.55 4.75 40.40
N GLU A 11 11.35 5.83 39.64
CA GLU A 11 11.03 7.15 40.22
C GLU A 11 9.53 7.26 40.48
N PHE A 12 9.19 7.46 41.74
CA PHE A 12 7.84 7.78 42.22
C PHE A 12 7.35 9.11 41.61
N ILE A 13 6.49 9.05 40.59
CA ILE A 13 5.73 10.23 40.15
C ILE A 13 4.47 10.37 41.01
N VAL A 14 4.52 11.36 41.90
CA VAL A 14 3.37 11.87 42.65
C VAL A 14 2.29 12.35 41.67
N LYS A 15 1.06 11.83 41.80
CA LYS A 15 -0.11 12.24 41.00
C LYS A 15 -0.44 13.72 41.24
N GLY A 16 0.09 14.60 40.40
CA GLY A 16 -0.41 15.96 40.23
C GLY A 16 -1.78 15.94 39.55
N LYS A 17 -2.68 16.87 39.94
CA LYS A 17 -3.96 17.10 39.26
C LYS A 17 -3.70 17.37 37.76
N PRO A 18 -4.61 16.94 36.86
CA PRO A 18 -4.49 17.25 35.43
C PRO A 18 -4.54 18.77 35.26
N VAL A 19 -3.38 19.35 34.93
CA VAL A 19 -3.32 20.71 34.39
C VAL A 19 -3.89 20.58 32.99
N ALA A 20 -4.98 21.30 32.70
CA ALA A 20 -5.47 21.43 31.33
C ALA A 20 -4.30 21.87 30.46
N GLN A 21 -3.89 21.01 29.52
CA GLN A 21 -2.91 21.44 28.51
C GLN A 21 -3.53 22.64 27.79
N PRO A 22 -2.85 23.79 27.74
CA PRO A 22 -3.31 24.87 26.91
C PRO A 22 -3.41 24.35 25.47
N PRO A 23 -4.36 24.84 24.66
CA PRO A 23 -4.40 24.48 23.25
C PRO A 23 -3.00 24.70 22.66
N LEU A 24 -2.46 23.68 21.99
CA LEU A 24 -1.20 23.79 21.26
C LEU A 24 -1.30 25.03 20.37
N GLU A 25 -0.65 26.12 20.80
CA GLU A 25 -0.42 27.26 19.91
C GLU A 25 0.20 26.68 18.66
N ALA A 26 -0.39 26.97 17.50
CA ALA A 26 0.16 26.52 16.23
C ALA A 26 1.57 27.11 16.11
N CYS A 27 2.57 26.31 16.47
CA CYS A 27 3.97 26.71 16.42
C CYS A 27 4.26 27.07 14.97
N SER A 28 4.51 28.36 14.71
CA SER A 28 4.89 28.87 13.39
C SER A 28 6.40 28.78 13.15
N ASP A 29 7.15 28.37 14.16
CA ASP A 29 8.59 28.29 14.03
C ASP A 29 8.99 27.01 13.28
N PRO A 30 9.97 27.09 12.36
CA PRO A 30 10.56 25.92 11.74
C PRO A 30 11.03 24.88 12.77
N VAL A 31 10.55 23.64 12.64
CA VAL A 31 10.90 22.54 13.54
C VAL A 31 12.16 21.82 13.03
N PRO A 32 13.28 21.85 13.77
CA PRO A 32 14.52 21.24 13.32
C PRO A 32 14.52 19.71 13.48
N PHE A 33 15.16 19.03 12.54
CA PHE A 33 15.48 17.59 12.57
C PHE A 33 16.97 17.40 12.32
N GLY A 34 17.61 16.49 13.05
CA GLY A 34 19.04 16.19 12.91
C GLY A 34 19.96 16.95 13.88
N GLY A 35 21.23 16.55 13.88
CA GLY A 35 22.31 17.11 14.71
C GLY A 35 22.89 18.38 14.09
N ASP A 36 24.17 18.36 13.72
CA ASP A 36 24.81 19.47 13.00
C ASP A 36 24.34 19.58 11.55
N ASP A 37 23.93 18.45 10.95
CA ASP A 37 23.29 18.39 9.63
C ASP A 37 21.76 18.45 9.79
N LYS A 38 21.20 19.67 9.72
CA LYS A 38 19.79 19.92 10.03
C LYS A 38 18.91 20.07 8.80
N TRP A 39 17.71 19.51 8.90
CA TRP A 39 16.55 19.90 8.09
C TRP A 39 15.53 20.64 8.95
N PHE A 40 14.60 21.32 8.30
CA PHE A 40 13.51 21.99 8.99
C PHE A 40 12.17 21.55 8.44
N TYR A 41 11.20 21.25 9.29
CA TYR A 41 9.80 21.25 8.89
C TYR A 41 9.23 22.65 9.07
N ILE A 42 8.57 23.16 8.04
CA ILE A 42 7.98 24.49 7.99
C ILE A 42 6.47 24.34 8.15
N PRO A 43 5.90 24.63 9.34
CA PRO A 43 4.48 24.40 9.61
C PRO A 43 3.54 25.14 8.66
N GLU A 44 3.88 26.37 8.24
CA GLU A 44 3.05 27.22 7.36
C GLU A 44 2.82 26.58 6.00
N THR A 45 3.90 26.06 5.42
CA THR A 45 3.87 25.46 4.09
C THR A 45 3.63 23.96 4.17
N ARG A 46 3.72 23.38 5.38
CA ARG A 46 3.75 21.96 5.66
C ARG A 46 4.82 21.23 4.83
N ARG A 47 5.98 21.86 4.60
CA ARG A 47 7.08 21.29 3.80
C ARG A 47 8.33 21.12 4.63
N PHE A 48 9.22 20.26 4.15
CA PHE A 48 10.55 20.15 4.72
C PHE A 48 11.57 20.92 3.89
N ASP A 49 12.42 21.69 4.54
CA ASP A 49 13.58 22.34 3.94
C ASP A 49 14.82 21.46 4.15
N LEU A 50 15.30 20.86 3.06
CA LEU A 50 16.48 19.98 2.99
C LEU A 50 17.72 20.74 2.47
N THR A 51 17.57 22.03 2.18
CA THR A 51 18.59 22.84 1.47
C THR A 51 19.83 23.10 2.34
N ARG A 52 19.73 22.90 3.65
CA ARG A 52 20.76 23.26 4.64
C ARG A 52 21.16 24.73 4.52
N GLY A 53 20.17 25.60 4.28
CA GLY A 53 20.36 27.05 4.15
C GLY A 53 20.83 27.52 2.78
N SER A 54 20.84 26.66 1.76
CA SER A 54 21.24 27.06 0.40
C SER A 54 20.34 28.16 -0.17
N GLU A 55 20.96 29.06 -0.95
CA GLU A 55 20.25 30.09 -1.71
C GLU A 55 19.48 29.48 -2.88
N ARG A 56 20.04 28.44 -3.51
CA ARG A 56 19.35 27.71 -4.59
C ARG A 56 18.32 26.77 -3.99
N ARG A 57 17.08 26.94 -4.43
CA ARG A 57 15.92 26.22 -3.91
C ARG A 57 15.06 25.70 -5.05
N LEU A 58 14.73 24.42 -4.99
CA LEU A 58 13.75 23.78 -5.86
C LEU A 58 12.69 23.11 -5.00
N VAL A 59 11.42 23.46 -5.25
CA VAL A 59 10.27 22.90 -4.53
C VAL A 59 9.85 21.61 -5.23
N LEU A 60 9.68 20.56 -4.43
CA LEU A 60 9.11 19.29 -4.86
C LEU A 60 7.79 19.07 -4.10
N ASP A 61 6.70 18.91 -4.84
CA ASP A 61 5.36 18.70 -4.31
C ASP A 61 5.09 17.21 -4.04
N ALA A 62 4.37 16.93 -2.96
CA ALA A 62 3.82 15.63 -2.63
C ALA A 62 2.29 15.69 -2.66
N ASP A 63 1.63 14.53 -2.76
CA ASP A 63 0.19 14.46 -2.56
C ASP A 63 -0.15 14.73 -1.07
N ASP A 64 -0.95 15.77 -0.84
CA ASP A 64 -1.24 16.34 0.48
C ASP A 64 -2.11 15.40 1.35
N GLY A 65 -2.70 14.37 0.75
CA GLY A 65 -3.80 13.58 1.32
C GLY A 65 -3.43 12.46 2.29
N ILE A 66 -2.19 11.95 2.27
CA ILE A 66 -1.85 10.75 3.06
C ILE A 66 -0.98 11.08 4.29
N ARG A 67 -0.19 12.17 4.29
CA ARG A 67 1.05 12.22 5.12
C ARG A 67 1.30 13.52 5.87
N ASN A 68 0.28 14.35 6.09
CA ASN A 68 0.35 15.60 6.86
C ASN A 68 1.45 16.62 6.40
N HIS A 69 2.07 16.43 5.23
CA HIS A 69 3.03 17.37 4.62
C HIS A 69 2.78 17.53 3.10
N ARG A 70 3.27 18.61 2.49
CA ARG A 70 3.09 18.96 1.07
C ARG A 70 4.31 18.74 0.18
N GLY A 71 5.39 18.18 0.76
CA GLY A 71 6.62 17.85 0.04
C GLY A 71 7.83 18.49 0.69
N CYS A 72 8.81 18.87 -0.13
CA CYS A 72 10.07 19.41 0.36
C CYS A 72 10.67 20.48 -0.55
N VAL A 73 11.70 21.15 -0.05
CA VAL A 73 12.55 22.08 -0.78
C VAL A 73 13.97 21.52 -0.73
N ILE A 74 14.60 21.43 -1.89
CA ILE A 74 15.94 20.86 -2.06
C ILE A 74 16.87 21.88 -2.71
N ASP A 75 18.18 21.66 -2.55
CA ASP A 75 19.21 22.34 -3.33
C ASP A 75 19.55 21.48 -4.56
N PRO A 76 19.27 21.94 -5.80
CA PRO A 76 19.59 21.21 -7.01
C PRO A 76 21.07 20.79 -7.13
N GLU A 77 22.00 21.62 -6.65
CA GLU A 77 23.44 21.35 -6.75
C GLU A 77 23.88 20.24 -5.80
N LYS A 78 23.20 20.08 -4.67
CA LYS A 78 23.39 18.98 -3.72
C LYS A 78 22.48 17.79 -3.99
N THR A 79 21.72 17.82 -5.09
CA THR A 79 20.80 16.75 -5.47
C THR A 79 21.33 15.95 -6.67
N ILE A 80 21.03 14.66 -6.68
CA ILE A 80 21.29 13.74 -7.80
C ILE A 80 20.05 12.89 -8.08
N LEU A 81 19.75 12.68 -9.36
CA LEU A 81 18.77 11.69 -9.81
C LEU A 81 19.49 10.38 -10.11
N VAL A 82 19.04 9.29 -9.49
CA VAL A 82 19.54 7.93 -9.73
C VAL A 82 18.42 7.10 -10.36
N VAL A 83 18.62 6.72 -11.63
CA VAL A 83 17.70 5.87 -12.41
C VAL A 83 18.23 4.43 -12.37
N ILE A 84 17.43 3.52 -11.83
CA ILE A 84 17.86 2.17 -11.46
C ILE A 84 17.31 1.12 -12.42
N ASP A 85 18.21 0.33 -13.00
CA ASP A 85 17.93 -0.92 -13.73
C ASP A 85 16.87 -0.82 -14.84
N MET A 86 16.73 0.36 -15.47
CA MET A 86 15.87 0.54 -16.64
C MET A 86 16.51 -0.04 -17.93
N GLN A 87 16.96 -1.28 -17.81
CA GLN A 87 17.70 -2.04 -18.82
C GLN A 87 16.77 -3.00 -19.56
N ASN A 88 17.19 -3.42 -20.76
CA ASN A 88 16.43 -4.34 -21.60
C ASN A 88 16.01 -5.61 -20.86
N TYR A 89 16.90 -6.21 -20.07
CA TYR A 89 16.60 -7.43 -19.31
C TYR A 89 15.40 -7.28 -18.36
N PHE A 90 15.16 -6.09 -17.83
CA PHE A 90 14.12 -5.86 -16.82
C PHE A 90 12.81 -5.34 -17.40
N ILE A 91 12.85 -4.47 -18.42
CA ILE A 91 11.62 -3.82 -18.91
C ILE A 91 11.29 -4.10 -20.37
N HIS A 92 12.21 -4.66 -21.16
CA HIS A 92 11.90 -4.95 -22.56
C HIS A 92 10.90 -6.13 -22.65
N PRO A 93 9.82 -6.02 -23.46
CA PRO A 93 8.77 -7.05 -23.57
C PRO A 93 9.26 -8.45 -23.97
N VAL A 94 10.40 -8.52 -24.67
CA VAL A 94 11.07 -9.79 -25.03
C VAL A 94 11.49 -10.59 -23.79
N PHE A 95 11.83 -9.93 -22.68
CA PHE A 95 12.24 -10.61 -21.45
C PHE A 95 11.14 -10.65 -20.38
N ARG A 96 10.31 -9.61 -20.29
CA ARG A 96 9.40 -9.39 -19.16
C ARG A 96 8.09 -8.76 -19.61
N ASP A 97 7.00 -9.24 -19.02
CA ASP A 97 5.76 -8.47 -18.95
C ASP A 97 5.86 -7.51 -17.75
N HIS A 98 6.45 -6.34 -17.98
CA HIS A 98 6.71 -5.34 -16.94
C HIS A 98 5.92 -4.06 -17.23
N ALA A 99 4.59 -4.18 -17.26
CA ALA A 99 3.69 -3.06 -17.56
C ALA A 99 3.92 -1.83 -16.66
N PRO A 100 4.13 -1.95 -15.32
CA PRO A 100 4.41 -0.80 -14.48
C PRO A 100 5.76 -0.12 -14.79
N GLY A 101 6.80 -0.90 -15.09
CA GLY A 101 8.11 -0.38 -15.47
C GLY A 101 8.08 0.34 -16.81
N LEU A 102 7.33 -0.19 -17.79
CA LEU A 102 7.08 0.49 -19.06
C LEU A 102 6.30 1.81 -18.86
N ALA A 103 5.29 1.81 -17.97
CA ALA A 103 4.53 3.02 -17.64
C ALA A 103 5.40 4.11 -16.98
N ALA A 104 6.48 3.72 -16.28
CA ALA A 104 7.43 4.64 -15.64
C ALA A 104 8.43 5.29 -16.61
N VAL A 105 8.56 4.81 -17.86
CA VAL A 105 9.56 5.31 -18.83
C VAL A 105 9.34 6.79 -19.18
N ASP A 106 8.15 7.16 -19.65
CA ASP A 106 7.86 8.53 -20.07
C ASP A 106 7.93 9.55 -18.91
N PRO A 107 7.37 9.26 -17.71
CA PRO A 107 7.61 10.07 -16.51
C PRO A 107 9.09 10.27 -16.20
N THR A 108 9.87 9.19 -16.24
CA THR A 108 11.32 9.23 -15.97
C THR A 108 12.04 10.15 -16.97
N ILE A 109 11.71 10.08 -18.25
CA ILE A 109 12.29 10.97 -19.28
C ILE A 109 12.01 12.45 -18.96
N ARG A 110 10.76 12.79 -18.62
CA ARG A 110 10.39 14.17 -18.25
C ARG A 110 11.15 14.67 -17.03
N VAL A 111 11.33 13.80 -16.03
CA VAL A 111 12.12 14.13 -14.83
C VAL A 111 13.59 14.31 -15.17
N ILE A 112 14.17 13.48 -16.04
CA ILE A 112 15.57 13.62 -16.51
C ILE A 112 15.77 15.00 -17.17
N GLU A 113 14.88 15.38 -18.10
CA GLU A 113 14.95 16.67 -18.77
C GLU A 113 14.86 17.84 -17.79
N LYS A 114 13.94 17.74 -16.81
CA LYS A 114 13.78 18.75 -15.77
C LYS A 114 15.01 18.83 -14.87
N CYS A 115 15.54 17.70 -14.43
CA CYS A 115 16.75 17.62 -13.61
C CYS A 115 17.91 18.34 -14.30
N ARG A 116 18.15 18.07 -15.58
CA ARG A 116 19.20 18.75 -16.37
C ARG A 116 18.97 20.26 -16.46
N LYS A 117 17.73 20.70 -16.68
CA LYS A 117 17.40 22.13 -16.72
C LYS A 117 17.71 22.84 -15.40
N GLU A 118 17.50 22.16 -14.27
CA GLU A 118 17.76 22.71 -12.93
C GLU A 118 19.22 22.49 -12.46
N GLY A 119 20.03 21.78 -13.25
CA GLY A 119 21.42 21.46 -12.91
C GLY A 119 21.59 20.27 -11.95
N ILE A 120 20.56 19.45 -11.78
CA ILE A 120 20.63 18.19 -11.02
C ILE A 120 21.38 17.16 -11.87
N GLN A 121 22.39 16.54 -11.26
CA GLN A 121 23.17 15.48 -11.90
C GLN A 121 22.31 14.24 -12.12
N VAL A 122 22.41 13.61 -13.30
CA VAL A 122 21.73 12.35 -13.61
C VAL A 122 22.76 11.22 -13.56
N ALA A 123 22.39 10.12 -12.90
CA ALA A 123 23.17 8.89 -12.80
C ALA A 123 22.30 7.68 -13.15
N TRP A 124 22.88 6.78 -13.94
CA TRP A 124 22.32 5.50 -14.31
C TRP A 124 22.99 4.42 -13.47
N LEU A 125 22.23 3.74 -12.62
CA LEU A 125 22.70 2.65 -11.77
C LEU A 125 22.11 1.34 -12.26
N ASN A 126 22.95 0.48 -12.82
CA ASN A 126 22.49 -0.67 -13.60
C ASN A 126 23.23 -1.95 -13.22
N TRP A 127 22.58 -3.10 -13.33
CA TRP A 127 23.29 -4.37 -13.29
C TRP A 127 24.31 -4.46 -14.43
N GLY A 128 25.57 -4.69 -14.11
CA GLY A 128 26.65 -4.74 -15.10
C GLY A 128 27.81 -5.56 -14.58
N ILE A 129 27.60 -6.87 -14.43
CA ILE A 129 28.60 -7.76 -13.84
C ILE A 129 29.71 -8.12 -14.84
N ASP A 130 30.87 -8.47 -14.29
CA ASP A 130 31.97 -9.07 -15.04
C ASP A 130 32.35 -10.48 -14.51
N GLU A 131 33.48 -11.02 -14.99
CA GLU A 131 33.96 -12.35 -14.59
C GLU A 131 34.44 -12.40 -13.14
N TYR A 132 34.93 -11.30 -12.60
CA TYR A 132 35.31 -11.21 -11.20
C TYR A 132 34.06 -11.25 -10.33
N ASP A 133 33.06 -10.43 -10.65
CA ASP A 133 31.78 -10.38 -9.94
C ASP A 133 31.11 -11.75 -9.90
N LEU A 134 31.04 -12.43 -11.05
CA LEU A 134 30.41 -13.75 -11.15
C LEU A 134 31.14 -14.80 -10.28
N ARG A 135 32.47 -14.72 -10.19
CA ARG A 135 33.30 -15.62 -9.38
C ARG A 135 33.08 -15.44 -7.88
N VAL A 136 32.89 -14.20 -7.43
CA VAL A 136 32.73 -13.87 -5.99
C VAL A 136 31.27 -13.68 -5.59
N MET A 137 30.32 -13.90 -6.50
CA MET A 137 28.90 -13.70 -6.28
C MET A 137 28.36 -14.64 -5.17
N PRO A 138 27.69 -14.12 -4.14
CA PRO A 138 27.10 -14.93 -3.10
C PRO A 138 26.06 -15.91 -3.68
N PRO A 139 26.01 -17.15 -3.19
CA PRO A 139 25.04 -18.14 -3.66
C PRO A 139 23.58 -17.68 -3.56
N ALA A 140 23.24 -16.88 -2.53
CA ALA A 140 21.89 -16.34 -2.37
C ALA A 140 21.48 -15.40 -3.52
N VAL A 141 22.42 -14.57 -3.99
CA VAL A 141 22.20 -13.69 -5.14
C VAL A 141 22.09 -14.52 -6.41
N GLN A 142 23.04 -15.43 -6.65
CA GLN A 142 22.97 -16.34 -7.81
C GLN A 142 21.67 -17.14 -7.85
N ARG A 143 21.19 -17.63 -6.71
CA ARG A 143 19.93 -18.37 -6.57
C ARG A 143 18.74 -17.53 -7.04
N GLY A 144 18.68 -16.26 -6.65
CA GLY A 144 17.63 -15.33 -7.10
C GLY A 144 17.60 -15.14 -8.62
N PHE A 145 18.69 -15.48 -9.31
CA PHE A 145 18.81 -15.42 -10.76
C PHE A 145 18.96 -16.81 -11.43
N SER A 146 18.73 -17.93 -10.77
CA SER A 146 18.96 -19.27 -11.34
C SER A 146 17.71 -20.04 -11.81
N ARG A 147 17.76 -20.62 -13.02
CA ARG A 147 16.63 -21.31 -13.69
C ARG A 147 16.44 -22.74 -13.20
N ASN A 148 17.55 -23.41 -12.92
CA ASN A 148 17.62 -24.88 -12.82
C ASN A 148 16.99 -25.46 -11.55
N LEU A 149 16.52 -24.61 -10.63
CA LEU A 149 15.79 -25.02 -9.42
C LEU A 149 14.27 -24.97 -9.57
N ILE A 150 13.74 -24.44 -10.68
CA ILE A 150 12.30 -24.19 -10.92
C ILE A 150 11.83 -24.89 -12.22
N GLN A 151 12.61 -25.85 -12.73
CA GLN A 151 12.22 -26.65 -13.91
C GLN A 151 11.05 -27.59 -13.55
N GLY A 152 9.82 -27.09 -13.70
CA GLY A 152 8.62 -27.89 -13.51
C GLY A 152 7.30 -27.13 -13.58
N ARG A 153 7.30 -25.79 -13.41
CA ARG A 153 6.06 -24.98 -13.48
C ARG A 153 6.28 -23.72 -14.29
N GLY A 154 6.35 -23.80 -15.62
CA GLY A 154 6.05 -22.74 -16.62
C GLY A 154 6.52 -21.28 -16.42
N HIS A 155 7.31 -20.96 -15.40
CA HIS A 155 7.55 -19.62 -14.85
C HIS A 155 9.03 -19.48 -14.42
N GLY A 156 9.94 -20.21 -15.06
CA GLY A 156 11.38 -20.14 -14.78
C GLY A 156 12.03 -18.94 -15.46
N TRP A 157 11.92 -17.74 -14.87
CA TRP A 157 12.27 -16.45 -15.48
C TRP A 157 13.73 -15.98 -15.29
N HIS A 158 14.58 -16.82 -14.69
CA HIS A 158 15.91 -16.44 -14.24
C HIS A 158 16.97 -17.32 -14.91
N VAL A 159 17.68 -16.84 -15.95
CA VAL A 159 18.53 -17.72 -16.81
C VAL A 159 19.90 -18.06 -16.20
N GLY A 160 20.21 -17.53 -15.03
CA GLY A 160 21.53 -17.55 -14.40
C GLY A 160 22.28 -16.27 -14.71
N LEU A 161 22.88 -15.62 -13.72
CA LEU A 161 23.81 -14.52 -13.95
C LEU A 161 24.98 -15.01 -14.82
N GLY A 162 25.33 -14.25 -15.85
CA GLY A 162 26.41 -14.59 -16.78
C GLY A 162 26.14 -15.74 -17.76
N ALA A 163 24.95 -16.36 -17.72
CA ALA A 163 24.57 -17.38 -18.70
C ALA A 163 24.37 -16.76 -20.10
N GLN A 164 24.73 -17.50 -21.14
CA GLN A 164 24.53 -17.06 -22.52
C GLN A 164 23.02 -17.03 -22.86
N LEU A 165 22.49 -15.85 -23.19
CA LEU A 165 21.11 -15.68 -23.65
C LEU A 165 21.01 -15.97 -25.16
N ALA A 166 19.78 -16.22 -25.61
CA ALA A 166 19.48 -16.59 -26.99
C ALA A 166 19.71 -15.43 -27.96
N GLU A 167 19.72 -15.73 -29.27
CA GLU A 167 19.57 -14.74 -30.35
C GLU A 167 20.54 -13.54 -30.29
N GLY A 168 21.77 -13.76 -29.82
CA GLY A 168 22.80 -12.71 -29.78
C GLY A 168 22.62 -11.67 -28.67
N GLN A 169 21.70 -11.89 -27.73
CA GLN A 169 21.42 -10.97 -26.61
C GLN A 169 22.58 -10.85 -25.58
N GLY A 170 23.62 -11.67 -25.74
CA GLY A 170 24.81 -11.69 -24.90
C GLY A 170 24.63 -12.47 -23.60
N ARG A 171 25.60 -12.36 -22.71
CA ARG A 171 25.54 -12.98 -21.38
C ARG A 171 24.63 -12.18 -20.46
N CYS A 172 23.81 -12.88 -19.67
CA CYS A 172 22.83 -12.31 -18.76
C CYS A 172 23.48 -11.32 -17.79
N LEU A 173 23.04 -10.06 -17.87
CA LEU A 173 23.47 -8.90 -17.08
C LEU A 173 24.97 -8.61 -17.12
N PHE A 174 25.68 -9.14 -18.11
CA PHE A 174 27.10 -8.87 -18.31
C PHE A 174 27.31 -7.50 -18.95
N LYS A 175 28.28 -6.75 -18.44
CA LYS A 175 28.61 -5.42 -18.95
C LYS A 175 28.86 -5.43 -20.46
N GLY A 176 28.25 -4.47 -21.16
CA GLY A 176 28.38 -4.29 -22.61
C GLY A 176 27.52 -5.23 -23.47
N THR A 177 26.65 -6.03 -22.86
CA THR A 177 25.69 -6.88 -23.59
C THR A 177 24.37 -6.15 -23.79
N TRP A 178 23.61 -6.49 -24.83
CA TRP A 178 22.34 -5.81 -25.15
C TRP A 178 21.32 -5.91 -24.02
N ASN A 179 21.21 -7.06 -23.36
CA ASN A 179 20.28 -7.23 -22.24
C ASN A 179 20.66 -6.36 -21.01
N ALA A 180 21.95 -6.06 -20.83
CA ALA A 180 22.46 -5.16 -19.80
C ALA A 180 22.52 -3.68 -20.27
N ASP A 181 22.08 -3.38 -21.48
CA ASP A 181 22.00 -2.01 -21.97
C ASP A 181 20.68 -1.35 -21.55
N LEU A 182 20.66 -0.02 -21.54
CA LEU A 182 19.43 0.75 -21.29
C LEU A 182 18.36 0.43 -22.33
N TYR A 183 17.11 0.40 -21.89
CA TYR A 183 15.97 0.29 -22.79
C TYR A 183 15.93 1.48 -23.76
N GLU A 184 15.65 1.21 -25.03
CA GLU A 184 15.90 2.12 -26.15
C GLU A 184 15.37 3.56 -25.95
N PRO A 185 14.13 3.80 -25.46
CA PRO A 185 13.64 5.15 -25.20
C PRO A 185 14.48 5.94 -24.18
N LEU A 186 14.99 5.27 -23.14
CA LEU A 186 15.84 5.91 -22.13
C LEU A 186 17.27 6.09 -22.62
N LYS A 187 17.77 5.12 -23.40
CA LYS A 187 19.07 5.23 -24.06
C LYS A 187 19.12 6.45 -25.00
N ALA A 188 18.03 6.75 -25.70
CA ALA A 188 17.93 7.87 -26.61
C ALA A 188 18.07 9.25 -25.93
N VAL A 189 17.81 9.34 -24.63
CA VAL A 189 17.89 10.60 -23.87
C VAL A 189 19.16 10.71 -23.02
N VAL A 190 20.10 9.76 -23.11
CA VAL A 190 21.38 9.85 -22.39
C VAL A 190 22.17 11.08 -22.86
N ALA A 191 22.67 11.86 -21.90
CA ALA A 191 23.53 13.00 -22.17
C ALA A 191 24.99 12.67 -21.86
N LYS A 192 25.92 13.39 -22.50
CA LYS A 192 27.38 13.19 -22.35
C LYS A 192 27.86 13.30 -20.89
N ASN A 193 27.18 14.11 -20.08
CA ASN A 193 27.56 14.37 -18.69
C ASN A 193 26.79 13.50 -17.68
N ASP A 194 25.97 12.55 -18.15
CA ASP A 194 25.34 11.59 -17.25
C ASP A 194 26.41 10.63 -16.69
N LEU A 195 26.21 10.18 -15.45
CA LEU A 195 27.08 9.22 -14.79
C LEU A 195 26.55 7.81 -15.00
N PHE A 196 27.45 6.84 -15.10
CA PHE A 196 27.11 5.43 -15.26
C PHE A 196 27.82 4.62 -14.19
N PHE A 197 27.04 3.86 -13.42
CA PHE A 197 27.54 2.99 -12.37
C PHE A 197 27.00 1.58 -12.60
N ASP A 198 27.92 0.64 -12.75
CA ASP A 198 27.59 -0.79 -12.73
C ASP A 198 27.48 -1.25 -11.27
N LYS A 199 26.46 -2.04 -10.97
CA LYS A 199 26.33 -2.76 -9.70
C LYS A 199 26.29 -4.27 -9.93
N ASN A 200 26.71 -4.99 -8.89
CA ASN A 200 26.77 -6.46 -8.88
C ASN A 200 25.85 -7.08 -7.82
N ARG A 201 25.00 -6.28 -7.17
CA ARG A 201 23.98 -6.70 -6.20
C ARG A 201 22.67 -5.96 -6.46
N MET A 202 21.64 -6.31 -5.67
CA MET A 202 20.35 -5.64 -5.72
C MET A 202 20.50 -4.14 -5.43
N SER A 203 21.16 -3.79 -4.31
CA SER A 203 21.51 -2.41 -3.97
C SER A 203 22.81 -1.99 -4.66
N GLY A 204 22.89 -0.77 -5.17
CA GLY A 204 24.15 -0.14 -5.61
C GLY A 204 24.96 0.52 -4.49
N MET A 205 24.50 0.39 -3.25
CA MET A 205 25.06 1.04 -2.06
C MET A 205 25.47 0.04 -0.97
N TRP A 206 25.41 -1.26 -1.29
CA TRP A 206 25.62 -2.35 -0.33
C TRP A 206 27.04 -2.40 0.26
N SER A 207 28.00 -1.72 -0.36
CA SER A 207 29.39 -1.62 0.08
C SER A 207 29.92 -0.22 -0.17
N PRO A 208 30.79 0.32 0.71
CA PRO A 208 31.50 1.59 0.47
C PRO A 208 32.44 1.55 -0.74
N ASP A 209 32.73 0.34 -1.26
CA ASP A 209 33.53 0.13 -2.46
C ASP A 209 32.73 0.24 -3.76
N GLU A 210 31.41 0.31 -3.70
CA GLU A 210 30.59 0.44 -4.89
C GLU A 210 30.82 1.80 -5.58
N PRO A 211 30.84 1.85 -6.93
CA PRO A 211 31.13 3.06 -7.68
C PRO A 211 30.22 4.25 -7.33
N LEU A 212 28.91 4.00 -7.22
CA LEU A 212 27.94 5.04 -6.82
C LEU A 212 28.25 5.55 -5.41
N HIS A 213 28.53 4.64 -4.48
CA HIS A 213 28.81 5.00 -3.10
C HIS A 213 30.08 5.87 -2.98
N ARG A 214 31.16 5.50 -3.67
CA ARG A 214 32.40 6.30 -3.69
C ARG A 214 32.13 7.69 -4.25
N TYR A 215 31.45 7.77 -5.39
CA TYR A 215 31.07 9.05 -5.99
C TYR A 215 30.28 9.91 -5.01
N LEU A 216 29.23 9.36 -4.38
CA LEU A 216 28.40 10.13 -3.46
C LEU A 216 29.17 10.64 -2.25
N ARG A 217 30.07 9.84 -1.67
CA ARG A 217 30.93 10.23 -0.54
C ARG A 217 31.95 11.31 -0.89
N GLU A 218 32.48 11.28 -2.11
CA GLU A 218 33.46 12.25 -2.61
C GLU A 218 32.79 13.52 -3.15
N SER A 219 31.51 13.42 -3.48
CA SER A 219 30.68 14.54 -3.92
C SER A 219 30.08 15.31 -2.73
N GLU A 220 29.56 16.50 -3.02
CA GLU A 220 28.77 17.28 -2.06
C GLU A 220 27.27 16.95 -2.10
N LYS A 221 26.89 15.84 -2.76
CA LYS A 221 25.49 15.41 -2.87
C LYS A 221 24.97 14.96 -1.50
N LYS A 222 23.76 15.40 -1.17
CA LYS A 222 23.06 15.10 0.09
C LYS A 222 21.68 14.50 -0.16
N THR A 223 21.01 14.91 -1.23
CA THR A 223 19.68 14.44 -1.58
C THR A 223 19.74 13.54 -2.81
N ILE A 224 19.03 12.41 -2.77
CA ILE A 224 18.93 11.46 -3.89
C ILE A 224 17.47 11.31 -4.30
N LEU A 225 17.19 11.57 -5.57
CA LEU A 225 15.92 11.26 -6.22
C LEU A 225 16.03 9.86 -6.84
N PHE A 226 15.11 8.96 -6.52
CA PHE A 226 15.11 7.58 -6.99
C PHE A 226 14.00 7.36 -8.02
N ALA A 227 14.38 6.75 -9.15
CA ALA A 227 13.48 6.28 -10.20
C ALA A 227 13.96 4.90 -10.69
N GLY A 228 13.09 4.15 -11.38
CA GLY A 228 13.44 2.90 -12.04
C GLY A 228 12.73 1.66 -11.45
N VAL A 229 13.35 0.50 -11.61
CA VAL A 229 12.73 -0.80 -11.31
C VAL A 229 13.69 -1.75 -10.58
N ASN A 230 13.23 -2.80 -9.90
CA ASN A 230 11.86 -2.95 -9.37
C ASN A 230 11.74 -2.17 -8.06
N THR A 231 10.61 -1.50 -7.84
CA THR A 231 10.35 -0.67 -6.64
C THR A 231 10.67 -1.41 -5.35
N ASP A 232 10.19 -2.64 -5.18
CA ASP A 232 10.32 -3.48 -3.99
C ASP A 232 11.65 -4.26 -3.90
N GLN A 233 12.55 -4.11 -4.88
CA GLN A 233 13.80 -4.87 -4.95
C GLN A 233 15.03 -3.96 -5.06
N CYS A 234 15.63 -3.82 -6.25
CA CYS A 234 16.85 -3.04 -6.45
C CYS A 234 16.68 -1.58 -6.02
N LEU A 235 15.51 -1.00 -6.31
CA LEU A 235 15.21 0.37 -5.96
C LEU A 235 15.11 0.52 -4.44
N LEU A 236 14.22 -0.23 -3.77
CA LEU A 236 14.08 -0.22 -2.31
C LEU A 236 15.41 -0.53 -1.61
N GLY A 237 16.16 -1.55 -2.06
CA GLY A 237 17.45 -1.91 -1.48
C GLY A 237 18.47 -0.78 -1.56
N THR A 238 18.60 -0.14 -2.74
CA THR A 238 19.52 1.01 -2.90
C THR A 238 19.08 2.19 -2.04
N LEU A 239 17.76 2.43 -1.94
CA LEU A 239 17.20 3.50 -1.12
C LEU A 239 17.44 3.25 0.38
N THR A 240 17.17 2.06 0.89
CA THR A 240 17.35 1.70 2.30
C THR A 240 18.82 1.80 2.73
N ASP A 241 19.75 1.35 1.88
CA ASP A 241 21.18 1.51 2.15
C ASP A 241 21.58 2.99 2.12
N SER A 242 21.10 3.76 1.13
CA SER A 242 21.35 5.21 1.06
C SER A 242 20.85 5.96 2.29
N TYR A 243 19.65 5.61 2.77
CA TYR A 243 19.07 6.15 3.99
C TYR A 243 19.95 5.83 5.20
N SER A 244 20.42 4.59 5.30
CA SER A 244 21.31 4.14 6.39
C SER A 244 22.67 4.84 6.36
N TRP A 245 23.14 5.25 5.18
CA TRP A 245 24.33 6.08 4.99
C TRP A 245 24.08 7.60 5.19
N GLY A 246 22.85 8.00 5.50
CA GLY A 246 22.50 9.38 5.88
C GLY A 246 22.14 10.29 4.70
N PHE A 247 21.81 9.76 3.54
CA PHE A 247 21.31 10.57 2.41
C PHE A 247 19.81 10.88 2.56
N ASP A 248 19.41 12.07 2.13
CA ASP A 248 17.99 12.44 2.05
C ASP A 248 17.37 11.70 0.85
N CYS A 249 16.57 10.68 1.13
CA CYS A 249 16.04 9.80 0.10
C CYS A 249 14.64 10.21 -0.34
N ILE A 250 14.45 10.39 -1.65
CA ILE A 250 13.18 10.78 -2.26
C ILE A 250 12.84 9.80 -3.37
N LEU A 251 11.77 9.02 -3.20
CA LEU A 251 11.25 8.15 -4.25
C LEU A 251 10.32 8.94 -5.17
N LEU A 252 10.48 8.79 -6.48
CA LEU A 252 9.55 9.30 -7.49
C LEU A 252 8.61 8.17 -7.92
N SER A 253 7.44 8.10 -7.28
CA SER A 253 6.53 6.92 -7.38
C SER A 253 6.06 6.68 -8.83
N ASP A 254 5.73 7.74 -9.57
CA ASP A 254 5.32 7.67 -10.98
C ASP A 254 6.46 7.33 -11.95
N CYS A 255 7.71 7.45 -11.49
CA CYS A 255 8.92 7.06 -12.21
C CYS A 255 9.44 5.70 -11.72
N SER A 256 8.62 4.92 -11.00
CA SER A 256 8.99 3.61 -10.46
C SER A 256 7.95 2.55 -10.82
N GLY A 257 8.37 1.29 -10.85
CA GLY A 257 7.46 0.17 -11.09
C GLY A 257 8.01 -1.15 -10.62
N THR A 258 7.12 -2.11 -10.34
CA THR A 258 7.50 -3.49 -10.04
C THR A 258 6.61 -4.49 -10.75
N MET A 259 7.19 -5.64 -11.12
CA MET A 259 6.46 -6.80 -11.65
C MET A 259 6.03 -7.79 -10.56
N THR A 260 6.43 -7.58 -9.29
CA THR A 260 6.05 -8.48 -8.18
C THR A 260 4.53 -8.46 -7.93
N GLY A 261 3.88 -7.33 -8.23
CA GLY A 261 2.44 -7.11 -8.09
C GLY A 261 2.12 -5.70 -7.57
N PRO A 262 0.91 -5.16 -7.81
CA PRO A 262 0.49 -3.85 -7.29
C PRO A 262 0.63 -3.71 -5.76
N GLU A 263 0.48 -4.80 -5.02
CA GLU A 263 0.59 -4.82 -3.55
C GLU A 263 2.03 -4.51 -3.09
N ALA A 264 3.03 -5.04 -3.81
CA ALA A 264 4.43 -4.80 -3.51
C ALA A 264 4.82 -3.32 -3.74
N GLN A 265 4.26 -2.70 -4.79
CA GLN A 265 4.43 -1.25 -5.02
C GLN A 265 3.86 -0.45 -3.85
N VAL A 266 2.60 -0.72 -3.46
CA VAL A 266 1.93 0.07 -2.41
C VAL A 266 2.63 -0.05 -1.06
N ILE A 267 3.05 -1.26 -0.68
CA ILE A 267 3.76 -1.47 0.59
C ILE A 267 5.14 -0.80 0.56
N SER A 268 5.85 -0.89 -0.56
CA SER A 268 7.16 -0.23 -0.72
C SER A 268 7.02 1.30 -0.62
N ASP A 269 6.07 1.88 -1.35
CA ASP A 269 5.78 3.32 -1.31
C ASP A 269 5.36 3.79 0.09
N TYR A 270 4.62 2.96 0.83
CA TYR A 270 4.24 3.24 2.22
C TYR A 270 5.45 3.19 3.16
N ASN A 271 6.25 2.12 3.11
CA ASN A 271 7.41 1.93 3.97
C ASN A 271 8.47 3.00 3.73
N ILE A 272 8.76 3.30 2.46
CA ILE A 272 9.71 4.34 2.09
C ILE A 272 9.23 5.65 2.71
N ALA A 273 7.99 6.06 2.44
CA ALA A 273 7.49 7.35 2.86
C ALA A 273 7.34 7.55 4.37
N THR A 274 7.06 6.47 5.11
CA THR A 274 6.85 6.54 6.55
C THR A 274 8.17 6.44 7.32
N ASN A 275 9.11 5.61 6.84
CA ASN A 275 10.27 5.19 7.63
C ASN A 275 11.64 5.60 7.08
N MET A 276 11.81 5.71 5.76
CA MET A 276 13.16 5.67 5.13
C MET A 276 13.41 6.76 4.08
N GLY A 277 12.43 7.59 3.80
CA GLY A 277 12.50 8.59 2.75
C GLY A 277 11.14 9.21 2.53
N ARG A 278 11.02 10.10 1.56
CA ARG A 278 9.71 10.65 1.15
C ARG A 278 9.39 10.06 -0.19
N ALA A 279 8.36 9.22 -0.28
CA ALA A 279 7.78 8.93 -1.58
C ALA A 279 7.01 10.18 -2.03
N LEU A 280 7.55 10.87 -3.02
CA LEU A 280 6.86 11.91 -3.76
C LEU A 280 6.18 11.24 -4.95
N THR A 281 4.86 11.35 -5.00
CA THR A 281 4.13 11.17 -6.25
C THR A 281 4.13 12.52 -6.95
N ILE A 282 4.96 12.69 -7.98
CA ILE A 282 4.93 13.91 -8.79
C ILE A 282 3.75 13.77 -9.75
N SER A 283 2.61 14.39 -9.40
CA SER A 283 1.58 14.68 -10.40
C SER A 283 2.10 15.76 -11.37
N PRO A 284 1.75 15.75 -12.67
CA PRO A 284 2.27 16.71 -13.67
C PRO A 284 1.91 18.19 -13.45
N ARG A 285 1.53 18.61 -12.24
CA ARG A 285 1.34 20.03 -11.87
C ARG A 285 2.52 20.56 -11.06
N MET A 286 3.71 20.58 -11.67
CA MET A 286 4.67 21.64 -11.33
C MET A 286 4.07 22.96 -11.83
N SER A 287 3.39 23.66 -10.92
CA SER A 287 2.66 24.88 -11.22
C SER A 287 3.64 26.01 -11.52
N LEU A 288 3.83 26.33 -12.81
CA LEU A 288 4.10 27.70 -13.19
C LEU A 288 2.85 28.50 -12.82
N VAL A 289 2.94 29.30 -11.76
CA VAL A 289 1.98 30.36 -11.50
C VAL A 289 2.01 31.29 -12.71
N ASN A 290 1.03 31.15 -13.59
CA ASN A 290 0.54 32.23 -14.43
C ASN A 290 -0.93 32.00 -14.73
N ILE A 291 -1.73 32.95 -14.25
CA ILE A 291 -3.18 33.04 -14.38
C ILE A 291 -3.54 33.09 -15.87
N SER A 292 -4.25 32.09 -16.37
CA SER A 292 -5.23 32.33 -17.44
C SER A 292 -6.24 31.18 -17.51
N LEU A 293 -7.50 31.58 -17.39
CA LEU A 293 -8.70 30.76 -17.36
C LEU A 293 -9.08 30.39 -18.80
N SER A 294 -8.97 29.13 -19.23
CA SER A 294 -9.86 28.55 -20.25
C SER A 294 -9.54 27.09 -20.55
N MET A 295 -10.60 26.35 -20.93
CA MET A 295 -10.62 25.00 -21.50
C MET A 295 -10.61 23.82 -20.52
N LEU A 296 -11.72 23.72 -19.80
CA LEU A 296 -12.33 22.45 -19.39
C LEU A 296 -13.37 22.10 -20.46
N LEU A 297 -13.16 21.05 -21.27
CA LEU A 297 -14.15 20.24 -22.02
C LEU A 297 -13.46 19.51 -23.19
N LEU A 298 -13.92 18.27 -23.49
CA LEU A 298 -13.37 17.25 -24.42
C LEU A 298 -12.16 16.50 -23.83
N GLN A 299 -12.19 15.20 -23.50
CA GLN A 299 -12.78 14.04 -24.17
C GLN A 299 -13.11 12.91 -23.17
N LEU A 300 -14.40 12.63 -23.01
CA LEU A 300 -14.92 11.32 -22.62
C LEU A 300 -15.78 10.89 -23.80
N PHE A 301 -15.27 10.05 -24.70
CA PHE A 301 -16.06 9.20 -25.61
C PHE A 301 -15.09 8.33 -26.40
N PHE A 302 -14.97 7.06 -26.02
CA PHE A 302 -15.06 5.87 -26.89
C PHE A 302 -14.46 4.67 -26.15
N LEU A 303 -15.36 3.87 -25.55
CA LEU A 303 -15.10 2.50 -25.18
C LEU A 303 -16.24 1.65 -25.74
N CYS A 304 -15.83 0.46 -26.21
CA CYS A 304 -16.62 -0.73 -26.53
C CYS A 304 -17.16 -0.86 -27.96
N LEU A 305 -16.63 -1.86 -28.68
CA LEU A 305 -17.33 -3.14 -28.89
C LEU A 305 -16.38 -4.19 -29.49
N GLY A 306 -16.41 -5.42 -28.92
CA GLY A 306 -15.74 -6.59 -29.49
C GLY A 306 -15.47 -7.71 -28.48
N ALA A 307 -16.51 -8.32 -27.93
CA ALA A 307 -16.41 -9.60 -27.19
C ALA A 307 -16.54 -10.78 -28.16
N HIS A 308 -15.90 -11.93 -27.84
CA HIS A 308 -16.48 -13.28 -27.63
C HIS A 308 -15.45 -14.40 -27.88
N GLY A 309 -15.28 -15.30 -26.89
CA GLY A 309 -14.68 -16.64 -27.07
C GLY A 309 -13.83 -17.16 -25.88
N LEU A 310 -14.47 -17.68 -24.82
CA LEU A 310 -13.91 -18.56 -23.77
C LEU A 310 -14.23 -20.04 -24.13
N PRO A 311 -13.89 -21.07 -23.31
CA PRO A 311 -12.57 -21.50 -22.83
C PRO A 311 -12.38 -23.03 -23.03
N THR A 312 -11.25 -23.62 -22.65
CA THR A 312 -11.20 -25.03 -22.24
C THR A 312 -10.19 -25.23 -21.12
N GLU A 313 -10.58 -26.06 -20.17
CA GLU A 313 -10.24 -26.14 -18.76
C GLU A 313 -9.32 -27.35 -18.48
N GLN A 314 -8.37 -27.26 -17.52
CA GLN A 314 -8.27 -28.27 -16.44
C GLN A 314 -7.33 -27.89 -15.27
N GLN A 315 -7.99 -27.77 -14.11
CA GLN A 315 -7.68 -28.23 -12.75
C GLN A 315 -6.33 -27.90 -12.08
N ILE A 316 -6.43 -26.95 -11.14
CA ILE A 316 -5.55 -26.79 -9.99
C ILE A 316 -5.92 -27.88 -8.97
N LEU A 317 -4.90 -28.57 -8.44
CA LEU A 317 -5.02 -29.50 -7.31
C LEU A 317 -5.65 -28.76 -6.12
N GLN A 318 -6.79 -29.27 -5.67
CA GLN A 318 -7.47 -28.86 -4.46
C GLN A 318 -6.49 -28.97 -3.28
N ASP A 319 -6.24 -27.83 -2.63
CA ASP A 319 -5.87 -27.82 -1.23
C ASP A 319 -7.20 -27.81 -0.47
N ASP A 320 -7.62 -28.99 -0.02
CA ASP A 320 -8.82 -29.19 0.79
C ASP A 320 -8.57 -28.63 2.20
N SER A 321 -8.55 -27.30 2.32
CA SER A 321 -8.87 -26.61 3.56
C SER A 321 -9.46 -25.24 3.24
N ALA A 322 -10.75 -25.10 3.47
CA ALA A 322 -11.43 -23.81 3.47
C ALA A 322 -10.76 -22.84 4.46
N SER A 323 -10.80 -21.55 4.12
CA SER A 323 -10.46 -20.40 4.99
C SER A 323 -8.99 -19.94 5.04
N SER A 324 -8.51 -19.25 4.01
CA SER A 324 -7.70 -18.03 4.25
C SER A 324 -7.90 -17.02 3.10
N LYS A 325 -8.75 -16.02 3.33
CA LYS A 325 -8.87 -14.86 2.44
C LYS A 325 -7.72 -13.94 2.79
N SER A 326 -6.75 -13.74 1.89
CA SER A 326 -5.66 -12.82 2.19
C SER A 326 -6.22 -11.40 2.36
N ILE A 327 -5.77 -10.68 3.39
CA ILE A 327 -6.13 -9.29 3.70
C ILE A 327 -6.00 -8.37 2.46
N LEU A 328 -5.06 -8.67 1.58
CA LEU A 328 -4.83 -7.97 0.32
C LEU A 328 -5.93 -8.21 -0.73
N SER A 329 -6.45 -9.45 -0.83
CA SER A 329 -7.59 -9.76 -1.71
C SER A 329 -8.89 -9.04 -1.30
N VAL A 330 -9.08 -8.81 0.00
CA VAL A 330 -10.22 -8.05 0.54
C VAL A 330 -10.17 -6.62 0.02
N ARG A 331 -9.05 -5.90 0.24
CA ARG A 331 -8.90 -4.51 -0.21
C ARG A 331 -9.02 -4.36 -1.73
N ALA A 332 -8.47 -5.29 -2.50
CA ALA A 332 -8.60 -5.30 -3.95
C ALA A 332 -10.07 -5.44 -4.40
N ALA A 333 -10.83 -6.34 -3.76
CA ALA A 333 -12.25 -6.51 -4.02
C ALA A 333 -13.07 -5.26 -3.69
N LEU A 334 -12.77 -4.58 -2.56
CA LEU A 334 -13.44 -3.33 -2.17
C LEU A 334 -13.19 -2.20 -3.18
N LYS A 335 -11.95 -2.06 -3.69
CA LYS A 335 -11.62 -1.08 -4.74
C LYS A 335 -12.33 -1.41 -6.05
N LYS A 336 -12.29 -2.67 -6.48
CA LYS A 336 -12.97 -3.13 -7.71
C LYS A 336 -14.49 -2.89 -7.64
N ALA A 337 -15.09 -3.02 -6.47
CA ALA A 337 -16.50 -2.76 -6.24
C ALA A 337 -16.83 -1.28 -6.02
N GLU A 338 -15.86 -0.37 -6.12
CA GLU A 338 -15.99 1.07 -5.83
C GLU A 338 -16.54 1.36 -4.43
N ILE A 339 -16.34 0.44 -3.48
CA ILE A 339 -16.64 0.67 -2.06
C ILE A 339 -15.58 1.61 -1.48
N ILE A 340 -14.32 1.38 -1.86
CA ILE A 340 -13.25 2.36 -1.73
C ILE A 340 -13.15 3.10 -3.07
N PRO A 341 -13.22 4.45 -3.11
CA PRO A 341 -13.33 5.38 -1.98
C PRO A 341 -14.77 5.86 -1.69
N THR A 342 -15.80 5.27 -2.31
CA THR A 342 -17.17 5.85 -2.29
C THR A 342 -17.84 5.76 -0.92
N VAL A 343 -17.74 4.62 -0.24
CA VAL A 343 -18.40 4.34 1.05
C VAL A 343 -17.47 4.69 2.20
N ILE A 344 -16.21 4.30 2.09
CA ILE A 344 -15.18 4.51 3.10
C ILE A 344 -13.86 4.90 2.44
N ASP A 345 -13.01 5.62 3.17
CA ASP A 345 -11.65 5.93 2.71
C ASP A 345 -10.79 4.66 2.60
N ASP A 346 -9.73 4.74 1.80
CA ASP A 346 -8.84 3.59 1.60
C ASP A 346 -8.15 3.21 2.92
N PHE A 347 -8.28 1.94 3.31
CA PHE A 347 -7.66 1.39 4.51
C PHE A 347 -7.09 0.00 4.21
N LEU A 348 -6.09 -0.42 4.99
CA LEU A 348 -5.61 -1.79 4.99
C LEU A 348 -6.43 -2.59 6.00
N PRO A 349 -7.19 -3.63 5.57
CA PRO A 349 -7.81 -4.54 6.52
C PRO A 349 -6.74 -5.16 7.41
N GLN A 350 -7.06 -5.36 8.68
CA GLN A 350 -6.19 -5.99 9.67
C GLN A 350 -6.82 -7.30 10.18
N LEU A 351 -8.13 -7.44 10.03
CA LEU A 351 -8.90 -8.60 10.48
C LEU A 351 -9.71 -9.17 9.31
N THR A 352 -10.10 -10.44 9.45
CA THR A 352 -11.03 -11.10 8.54
C THR A 352 -12.45 -11.01 9.11
N LEU A 353 -13.39 -10.43 8.35
CA LEU A 353 -14.80 -10.35 8.72
C LEU A 353 -15.60 -11.44 7.98
N ASN A 354 -16.02 -12.45 8.75
CA ASN A 354 -16.86 -13.53 8.25
C ASN A 354 -18.33 -13.25 8.61
N VAL A 355 -19.21 -13.39 7.63
CA VAL A 355 -20.64 -13.11 7.75
C VAL A 355 -21.41 -14.31 7.22
N THR A 356 -22.26 -14.91 8.04
CA THR A 356 -23.03 -16.11 7.69
C THR A 356 -24.50 -15.93 8.06
N TRP A 357 -25.40 -16.07 7.08
CA TRP A 357 -26.84 -16.04 7.31
C TRP A 357 -27.37 -17.41 7.79
N PRO A 358 -28.52 -17.45 8.49
CA PRO A 358 -29.14 -18.71 8.91
C PRO A 358 -29.52 -19.67 7.78
N THR A 359 -29.56 -19.18 6.54
CA THR A 359 -29.75 -19.95 5.31
C THR A 359 -28.50 -20.66 4.81
N HIS A 360 -27.37 -20.50 5.52
CA HIS A 360 -26.02 -20.95 5.12
C HIS A 360 -25.38 -20.17 3.97
N GLU A 361 -26.03 -19.09 3.51
CA GLU A 361 -25.40 -18.11 2.63
C GLU A 361 -24.33 -17.34 3.40
N THR A 362 -23.23 -16.99 2.73
CA THR A 362 -22.11 -16.26 3.34
C THR A 362 -21.77 -15.01 2.55
N ALA A 363 -21.22 -13.98 3.20
CA ALA A 363 -20.62 -12.88 2.46
C ALA A 363 -19.23 -13.27 1.97
N ASP A 364 -19.02 -13.18 0.67
CA ASP A 364 -17.78 -13.55 -0.01
C ASP A 364 -17.41 -12.50 -1.06
N LEU A 365 -16.99 -11.33 -0.57
CA LEU A 365 -16.35 -10.26 -1.34
C LEU A 365 -17.04 -9.95 -2.69
N GLY A 366 -18.37 -9.82 -2.66
CA GLY A 366 -19.17 -9.50 -3.84
C GLY A 366 -19.85 -10.69 -4.51
N ASN A 367 -19.97 -11.83 -3.84
CA ASN A 367 -20.93 -12.85 -4.25
C ASN A 367 -22.37 -12.30 -4.22
N LYS A 368 -23.26 -12.96 -4.98
CA LYS A 368 -24.68 -12.56 -5.08
C LYS A 368 -25.53 -13.42 -4.14
N VAL A 369 -26.30 -12.78 -3.28
CA VAL A 369 -27.23 -13.47 -2.36
C VAL A 369 -28.65 -12.92 -2.57
N LYS A 370 -29.66 -13.80 -2.60
CA LYS A 370 -31.04 -13.38 -2.88
C LYS A 370 -31.65 -12.70 -1.65
N PRO A 371 -32.53 -11.71 -1.82
CA PRO A 371 -33.19 -11.04 -0.69
C PRO A 371 -33.88 -11.99 0.28
N GLU A 372 -34.48 -13.09 -0.22
CA GLU A 372 -35.17 -14.08 0.61
C GLU A 372 -34.26 -14.81 1.61
N ASP A 373 -32.97 -14.92 1.29
CA ASP A 373 -31.98 -15.57 2.16
C ASP A 373 -31.40 -14.61 3.20
N LEU A 374 -31.71 -13.32 3.08
CA LEU A 374 -31.17 -12.22 3.89
C LEU A 374 -32.17 -11.69 4.92
N GLN A 375 -33.32 -12.36 5.11
CA GLN A 375 -34.44 -11.85 5.93
C GLN A 375 -34.16 -11.85 7.43
N LYS A 376 -33.17 -12.62 7.90
CA LYS A 376 -32.75 -12.68 9.29
C LYS A 376 -31.31 -12.18 9.42
N ALA A 377 -30.98 -11.55 10.55
CA ALA A 377 -29.63 -11.07 10.81
C ALA A 377 -28.61 -12.21 10.74
N PRO A 378 -27.41 -11.99 10.15
CA PRO A 378 -26.35 -13.00 10.11
C PRO A 378 -25.61 -13.13 11.45
N SER A 379 -24.89 -14.23 11.62
CA SER A 379 -23.80 -14.34 12.60
C SER A 379 -22.50 -13.76 12.03
N LEU A 380 -21.63 -13.27 12.92
CA LEU A 380 -20.38 -12.63 12.56
C LEU A 380 -19.21 -13.23 13.36
N THR A 381 -18.05 -13.38 12.71
CA THR A 381 -16.77 -13.61 13.40
C THR A 381 -15.71 -12.64 12.88
N LEU A 382 -14.81 -12.24 13.78
CA LEU A 382 -13.67 -11.36 13.50
C LEU A 382 -12.39 -12.10 13.89
N ASP A 383 -11.68 -12.55 12.86
CA ASP A 383 -10.48 -13.37 13.03
C ASP A 383 -9.23 -12.53 12.78
N ASP A 384 -8.25 -12.65 13.69
CA ASP A 384 -6.90 -12.10 13.53
C ASP A 384 -6.01 -13.19 12.91
N GLU A 385 -5.86 -13.17 11.59
CA GLU A 385 -5.03 -14.13 10.88
C GLU A 385 -3.55 -13.86 11.19
N PRO A 386 -2.77 -14.85 11.66
CA PRO A 386 -1.36 -14.65 11.97
C PRO A 386 -0.59 -14.37 10.69
N THR A 387 -0.27 -13.11 10.43
CA THR A 387 0.73 -12.74 9.45
C THR A 387 2.05 -13.42 9.82
N SER A 388 2.60 -14.19 8.89
CA SER A 388 3.85 -14.90 9.08
C SER A 388 4.94 -13.89 9.47
N ALA A 389 5.55 -14.13 10.64
CA ALA A 389 6.62 -13.36 11.30
C ALA A 389 6.26 -12.38 12.43
N THR A 390 5.45 -12.80 13.43
CA THR A 390 5.72 -12.50 14.86
C THR A 390 4.88 -13.39 15.79
N ALA A 391 5.20 -14.69 15.85
CA ALA A 391 4.69 -15.55 16.92
C ALA A 391 5.54 -15.36 18.18
N ASN A 392 5.32 -14.25 18.89
CA ASN A 392 5.62 -14.11 20.31
C ASN A 392 4.94 -12.85 20.85
N ASN A 393 3.68 -12.97 21.26
CA ASN A 393 3.26 -12.71 22.64
C ASN A 393 1.73 -12.76 22.74
N ASN A 394 1.29 -13.45 23.79
CA ASN A 394 -0.08 -13.62 24.23
C ASN A 394 -0.64 -12.28 24.74
N CYS A 395 -1.04 -11.38 23.84
CA CYS A 395 -1.83 -10.19 24.17
C CYS A 395 -3.28 -10.44 23.76
N LYS A 396 -4.06 -11.11 24.63
CA LYS A 396 -5.52 -11.04 24.55
C LYS A 396 -5.92 -9.60 24.85
N SER A 397 -6.12 -8.80 23.81
CA SER A 397 -6.75 -7.49 23.99
C SER A 397 -8.20 -7.75 24.38
N ASN A 398 -8.66 -7.15 25.49
CA ASN A 398 -10.09 -7.14 25.84
C ASN A 398 -10.84 -6.09 24.99
N MET A 399 -10.37 -5.83 23.77
CA MET A 399 -10.90 -4.83 22.87
C MET A 399 -12.11 -5.41 22.16
N THR A 400 -13.16 -4.62 22.04
CA THR A 400 -14.36 -4.97 21.29
C THR A 400 -14.49 -4.09 20.06
N TYR A 401 -15.18 -4.62 19.07
CA TYR A 401 -15.32 -4.05 17.73
C TYR A 401 -16.77 -3.71 17.46
N THR A 402 -16.97 -2.75 16.57
CA THR A 402 -18.28 -2.34 16.08
C THR A 402 -18.44 -2.78 14.64
N VAL A 403 -19.56 -3.41 14.28
CA VAL A 403 -19.85 -3.80 12.90
C VAL A 403 -21.09 -3.06 12.39
N ALA A 404 -20.98 -2.49 11.20
CA ALA A 404 -22.07 -1.81 10.51
C ALA A 404 -22.37 -2.45 9.16
N LEU A 405 -23.66 -2.46 8.77
CA LEU A 405 -24.14 -2.82 7.44
C LEU A 405 -24.74 -1.59 6.75
N THR A 406 -24.32 -1.30 5.52
CA THR A 406 -24.82 -0.16 4.75
C THR A 406 -25.10 -0.47 3.29
N ASP A 407 -26.03 0.28 2.69
CA ASP A 407 -26.37 0.26 1.26
C ASP A 407 -26.09 1.65 0.65
N PRO A 408 -25.03 1.80 -0.17
CA PRO A 408 -24.68 3.05 -0.83
C PRO A 408 -25.41 3.24 -2.16
N ASP A 409 -26.20 2.27 -2.60
CA ASP A 409 -26.81 2.23 -3.92
C ASP A 409 -28.31 2.57 -3.86
N ALA A 410 -28.83 3.05 -2.73
CA ALA A 410 -30.26 3.37 -2.63
C ALA A 410 -30.63 4.73 -3.26
N PRO A 411 -31.74 4.84 -4.03
CA PRO A 411 -32.63 3.76 -4.47
C PRO A 411 -32.07 2.90 -5.62
N SER A 412 -31.14 3.42 -6.43
CA SER A 412 -30.38 2.62 -7.40
C SER A 412 -28.93 3.12 -7.50
N ARG A 413 -28.01 2.27 -7.94
CA ARG A 413 -26.59 2.64 -8.12
C ARG A 413 -26.42 3.79 -9.12
N ASP A 414 -27.25 3.83 -10.16
CA ASP A 414 -27.18 4.87 -11.19
C ASP A 414 -27.73 6.22 -10.70
N ASN A 415 -28.67 6.22 -9.76
CA ASN A 415 -29.19 7.42 -9.12
C ASN A 415 -29.35 7.22 -7.59
N PRO A 416 -28.24 7.29 -6.82
CA PRO A 416 -28.22 6.95 -5.40
C PRO A 416 -28.69 8.13 -4.53
N GLU A 417 -29.91 8.61 -4.74
CA GLU A 417 -30.48 9.76 -4.03
C GLU A 417 -30.64 9.56 -2.53
N TRP A 418 -30.85 8.32 -2.07
CA TRP A 418 -31.03 8.00 -0.64
C TRP A 418 -29.75 7.49 0.00
N SER A 419 -28.65 7.45 -0.75
CA SER A 419 -27.37 6.97 -0.28
C SER A 419 -26.79 7.85 0.83
N GLU A 420 -26.34 7.29 1.95
CA GLU A 420 -26.27 5.86 2.29
C GLU A 420 -27.42 5.43 3.22
N ILE A 421 -27.93 4.20 3.08
CA ILE A 421 -28.91 3.62 4.01
C ILE A 421 -28.18 2.80 5.09
N CYS A 422 -28.46 3.10 6.36
CA CYS A 422 -28.02 2.31 7.51
C CYS A 422 -28.92 1.09 7.74
N HIS A 423 -28.38 -0.10 7.52
CA HIS A 423 -29.11 -1.37 7.64
C HIS A 423 -28.94 -2.00 9.02
N TRP A 424 -27.77 -1.90 9.64
CA TRP A 424 -27.49 -2.55 10.93
C TRP A 424 -26.28 -1.93 11.60
N ILE A 425 -26.29 -1.82 12.93
CA ILE A 425 -25.11 -1.45 13.73
C ILE A 425 -25.13 -2.26 15.01
N ILE A 426 -24.06 -2.99 15.27
CA ILE A 426 -23.82 -3.71 16.52
C ILE A 426 -22.47 -3.36 17.10
N THR A 427 -22.36 -3.40 18.42
CA THR A 427 -21.11 -3.19 19.14
C THR A 427 -20.88 -4.28 20.18
N GLY A 428 -19.66 -4.35 20.71
CA GLY A 428 -19.25 -5.37 21.66
C GLY A 428 -18.73 -6.66 21.01
N VAL A 429 -18.44 -6.67 19.70
CA VAL A 429 -17.97 -7.87 18.98
C VAL A 429 -16.53 -8.20 19.43
N PRO A 430 -16.24 -9.36 20.02
CA PRO A 430 -14.87 -9.74 20.39
C PRO A 430 -14.10 -10.35 19.22
N LEU A 431 -12.77 -10.42 19.35
CA LEU A 431 -11.93 -11.24 18.47
C LEU A 431 -12.06 -12.72 18.80
N THR A 432 -12.14 -13.56 17.77
CA THR A 432 -12.05 -15.02 17.90
C THR A 432 -10.58 -15.42 18.07
N SER A 433 -10.19 -15.91 19.25
CA SER A 433 -8.82 -16.37 19.50
C SER A 433 -8.66 -17.86 19.15
N THR A 434 -7.90 -18.17 18.11
CA THR A 434 -7.51 -19.55 17.78
C THR A 434 -6.38 -20.00 18.72
N SER A 435 -6.74 -20.62 19.84
CA SER A 435 -5.75 -21.27 20.71
C SER A 435 -5.37 -22.63 20.14
N THR A 436 -4.39 -22.69 19.24
CA THR A 436 -3.68 -23.94 18.92
C THR A 436 -2.72 -24.26 20.06
N SER A 437 -3.20 -24.98 21.07
CA SER A 437 -2.33 -25.57 22.08
C SER A 437 -1.48 -26.67 21.42
N CYS A 438 -0.18 -26.46 21.34
CA CYS A 438 0.79 -27.52 21.09
C CYS A 438 0.82 -28.46 22.31
N LEU A 439 0.00 -29.51 22.29
CA LEU A 439 0.18 -30.70 23.14
C LEU A 439 0.19 -31.96 22.26
N PRO A 440 1.09 -32.92 22.53
CA PRO A 440 1.14 -34.15 21.76
C PRO A 440 -0.09 -35.03 22.04
N GLU A 441 -0.50 -35.75 21.01
CA GLU A 441 -1.63 -36.69 20.97
C GLU A 441 -1.71 -37.56 22.23
N GLY A 442 -2.89 -37.60 22.85
CA GLY A 442 -3.21 -38.59 23.87
C GLY A 442 -4.27 -38.16 24.88
N SER A 443 -5.54 -38.18 24.47
CA SER A 443 -6.69 -38.73 25.22
C SER A 443 -8.01 -38.17 24.71
N ALA A 444 -8.94 -39.09 24.45
CA ALA A 444 -10.29 -38.79 23.97
C ALA A 444 -11.08 -37.97 25.01
N GLY A 445 -11.63 -36.84 24.55
CA GLY A 445 -12.55 -36.00 25.31
C GLY A 445 -13.19 -34.99 24.37
N SER A 446 -14.43 -35.26 23.97
CA SER A 446 -15.28 -34.42 23.12
C SER A 446 -15.57 -33.05 23.76
N ALA A 447 -15.18 -31.96 23.10
CA ALA A 447 -15.83 -30.65 23.18
C ALA A 447 -15.30 -29.74 22.07
N GLU A 448 -15.88 -29.86 20.87
CA GLU A 448 -15.84 -28.79 19.87
C GLU A 448 -16.60 -27.59 20.45
N THR A 449 -15.91 -26.46 20.67
CA THR A 449 -16.57 -25.20 20.98
C THR A 449 -16.09 -24.16 19.97
N GLU A 450 -16.54 -24.31 18.72
CA GLU A 450 -16.60 -23.19 17.79
C GLU A 450 -17.44 -22.09 18.46
N THR A 451 -16.83 -20.97 18.81
CA THR A 451 -17.56 -19.83 19.37
C THR A 451 -18.19 -19.06 18.22
N GLN A 452 -19.22 -19.63 17.59
CA GLN A 452 -20.11 -18.89 16.70
C GLN A 452 -20.91 -17.91 17.57
N ILE A 453 -20.58 -16.62 17.48
CA ILE A 453 -21.35 -15.58 18.16
C ILE A 453 -22.64 -15.38 17.36
N ALA A 454 -23.68 -16.10 17.76
CA ALA A 454 -25.03 -15.71 17.42
C ALA A 454 -25.24 -14.28 17.95
N ALA A 455 -25.88 -13.38 17.19
CA ALA A 455 -26.17 -12.00 17.59
C ALA A 455 -26.91 -11.85 18.95
N LYS A 456 -27.29 -12.96 19.60
CA LYS A 456 -27.78 -13.02 20.98
C LYS A 456 -26.66 -12.71 21.98
N GLY A 457 -26.54 -11.43 22.36
CA GLY A 457 -25.70 -10.97 23.47
C GLY A 457 -24.90 -9.70 23.17
N LEU A 458 -24.88 -9.25 21.93
CA LEU A 458 -24.26 -8.00 21.49
C LEU A 458 -25.24 -6.83 21.64
N GLU A 459 -24.71 -5.62 21.81
CA GLU A 459 -25.53 -4.41 21.86
C GLU A 459 -25.87 -3.94 20.44
N GLU A 460 -27.15 -3.95 20.09
CA GLU A 460 -27.65 -3.44 18.83
C GLU A 460 -27.98 -1.94 18.94
N ILE A 461 -27.14 -1.10 18.32
CA ILE A 461 -27.38 0.35 18.24
C ILE A 461 -28.50 0.65 17.23
N ILE A 462 -28.48 -0.06 16.09
CA ILE A 462 -29.51 -0.02 15.05
C ILE A 462 -29.89 -1.46 14.71
N GLU A 463 -31.18 -1.78 14.88
CA GLU A 463 -31.74 -3.10 14.58
C GLU A 463 -31.49 -3.51 13.12
N TYR A 464 -31.31 -4.82 12.89
CA TYR A 464 -31.12 -5.36 11.54
C TYR A 464 -32.32 -5.07 10.63
N LYS A 465 -32.08 -4.36 9.53
CA LYS A 465 -33.01 -4.23 8.41
C LYS A 465 -32.50 -5.09 7.25
N PRO A 466 -33.27 -6.07 6.76
CA PRO A 466 -32.79 -6.95 5.70
C PRO A 466 -32.53 -6.19 4.40
N PRO A 467 -31.46 -6.56 3.65
CA PRO A 467 -31.29 -6.20 2.26
C PRO A 467 -32.56 -6.45 1.42
N GLY A 468 -32.97 -5.45 0.64
CA GLY A 468 -34.24 -5.46 -0.07
C GLY A 468 -34.28 -4.39 -1.15
N PRO A 469 -33.45 -4.51 -2.19
CA PRO A 469 -33.41 -3.51 -3.25
C PRO A 469 -34.77 -3.44 -3.97
N PRO A 470 -35.25 -2.25 -4.37
CA PRO A 470 -36.52 -2.12 -5.07
C PRO A 470 -36.53 -2.82 -6.44
N PRO A 471 -37.71 -3.13 -7.02
CA PRO A 471 -37.80 -3.61 -8.39
C PRO A 471 -37.18 -2.63 -9.38
N LYS A 472 -36.53 -3.15 -10.43
CA LYS A 472 -35.95 -2.36 -11.53
C LYS A 472 -34.83 -1.37 -11.15
N THR A 473 -34.19 -1.52 -9.99
CA THR A 473 -33.07 -0.66 -9.56
C THR A 473 -31.69 -1.28 -9.77
N GLY A 474 -31.63 -2.49 -10.32
CA GLY A 474 -30.38 -3.23 -10.47
C GLY A 474 -29.94 -3.92 -9.18
N ALA A 475 -28.67 -4.30 -9.12
CA ALA A 475 -28.07 -4.91 -7.94
C ALA A 475 -27.48 -3.83 -7.03
N HIS A 476 -27.74 -3.94 -5.73
CA HIS A 476 -27.19 -3.05 -4.70
C HIS A 476 -26.05 -3.75 -3.97
N ARG A 477 -25.06 -2.97 -3.54
CA ARG A 477 -24.00 -3.37 -2.63
C ARG A 477 -24.51 -3.32 -1.20
N TYR A 478 -24.36 -4.41 -0.47
CA TYR A 478 -24.58 -4.44 0.98
C TYR A 478 -23.24 -4.66 1.64
N VAL A 479 -22.71 -3.60 2.23
CA VAL A 479 -21.33 -3.52 2.71
C VAL A 479 -21.30 -3.65 4.22
N PHE A 480 -20.59 -4.67 4.71
CA PHE A 480 -20.25 -4.83 6.11
C PHE A 480 -18.88 -4.20 6.38
N LEU A 481 -18.81 -3.35 7.40
CA LEU A 481 -17.58 -2.70 7.86
C LEU A 481 -17.41 -2.97 9.36
N ALA A 482 -16.25 -3.49 9.75
CA ALA A 482 -15.86 -3.62 11.14
C ALA A 482 -14.89 -2.51 11.53
N PHE A 483 -15.09 -1.95 12.72
CA PHE A 483 -14.37 -0.81 13.25
C PHE A 483 -13.76 -1.10 14.61
N ALA A 484 -12.57 -0.53 14.81
CA ALA A 484 -11.87 -0.45 16.08
C ALA A 484 -11.97 0.97 16.66
N PRO A 485 -12.02 1.15 17.99
CA PRO A 485 -11.78 2.45 18.61
C PRO A 485 -10.43 3.05 18.21
N ALA A 486 -10.40 4.28 17.72
CA ALA A 486 -9.18 4.98 17.30
C ALA A 486 -8.18 5.18 18.45
N ASN A 487 -8.67 5.27 19.69
CA ASN A 487 -7.86 5.37 20.91
C ASN A 487 -7.44 4.01 21.48
N SER A 488 -7.78 2.89 20.81
CA SER A 488 -7.47 1.53 21.24
C SER A 488 -8.01 1.18 22.66
N THR A 489 -9.10 1.81 23.09
CA THR A 489 -9.72 1.52 24.40
C THR A 489 -10.30 0.10 24.45
N SER A 490 -10.23 -0.52 25.62
CA SER A 490 -10.93 -1.76 25.96
C SER A 490 -12.22 -1.52 26.76
N GLN A 491 -12.56 -0.26 27.03
CA GLN A 491 -13.82 0.10 27.67
C GLN A 491 -14.99 0.01 26.67
N PRO A 492 -16.23 -0.24 27.14
CA PRO A 492 -17.41 -0.17 26.29
C PRO A 492 -17.48 1.16 25.53
N LEU A 493 -17.85 1.08 24.25
CA LEU A 493 -17.98 2.24 23.37
C LEU A 493 -19.33 2.91 23.59
N ASP A 494 -19.33 4.19 23.96
CA ASP A 494 -20.54 5.02 23.99
C ASP A 494 -20.79 5.58 22.58
N LEU A 495 -21.53 4.82 21.78
CA LEU A 495 -21.78 5.13 20.37
C LEU A 495 -23.07 5.93 20.18
N THR A 496 -23.00 6.96 19.35
CA THR A 496 -24.18 7.72 18.93
C THR A 496 -25.06 6.88 18.01
N LYS A 497 -26.37 6.87 18.28
CA LYS A 497 -27.36 6.22 17.42
C LYS A 497 -27.74 7.14 16.25
N PRO A 498 -27.63 6.71 14.98
CA PRO A 498 -28.18 7.44 13.84
C PRO A 498 -29.66 7.78 14.05
N LYS A 499 -30.04 9.03 13.76
CA LYS A 499 -31.43 9.50 13.95
C LYS A 499 -32.43 8.85 12.99
N ASP A 500 -31.94 8.47 11.81
CA ASP A 500 -32.69 7.79 10.76
C ASP A 500 -31.74 6.89 9.98
N ARG A 501 -32.29 5.97 9.20
CA ARG A 501 -31.51 5.08 8.34
C ARG A 501 -31.03 5.78 7.08
N GLN A 502 -31.85 6.65 6.49
CA GLN A 502 -31.47 7.39 5.29
C GLN A 502 -30.41 8.44 5.61
N HIS A 503 -29.35 8.50 4.79
CA HIS A 503 -28.17 9.35 5.01
C HIS A 503 -27.56 9.19 6.41
N TRP A 504 -27.76 8.02 7.02
CA TRP A 504 -27.38 7.77 8.42
C TRP A 504 -27.91 8.83 9.41
N GLY A 505 -29.07 9.43 9.11
CA GLY A 505 -29.71 10.43 9.97
C GLY A 505 -29.05 11.81 9.94
N THR A 506 -28.09 12.05 9.05
CA THR A 506 -27.41 13.34 8.91
C THR A 506 -28.19 14.34 8.06
N GLY A 507 -29.12 13.87 7.22
CA GLY A 507 -29.89 14.69 6.27
C GLY A 507 -29.08 15.25 5.10
N LYS A 508 -27.80 14.86 4.95
CA LYS A 508 -26.92 15.34 3.88
C LYS A 508 -26.68 14.24 2.85
N LYS A 509 -26.87 14.55 1.57
CA LYS A 509 -26.58 13.61 0.47
C LYS A 509 -25.10 13.24 0.46
N GLY A 510 -24.79 11.95 0.29
CA GLY A 510 -23.42 11.43 0.28
C GLY A 510 -22.77 11.30 1.66
N HIS A 511 -23.52 11.55 2.74
CA HIS A 511 -23.10 11.18 4.09
C HIS A 511 -23.61 9.78 4.44
N GLY A 512 -22.81 9.05 5.19
CA GLY A 512 -23.13 7.71 5.63
C GLY A 512 -22.20 7.16 6.69
N VAL A 513 -21.77 5.91 6.50
CA VAL A 513 -21.00 5.16 7.50
C VAL A 513 -19.68 5.86 7.85
N ARG A 514 -19.04 6.52 6.87
CA ARG A 514 -17.78 7.24 7.04
C ARG A 514 -17.87 8.34 8.09
N GLN A 515 -18.83 9.26 7.93
CA GLN A 515 -18.97 10.41 8.84
C GLN A 515 -19.44 9.96 10.22
N TRP A 516 -20.27 8.91 10.28
CA TRP A 516 -20.68 8.33 11.55
C TRP A 516 -19.49 7.69 12.29
N ALA A 517 -18.64 6.93 11.59
CA ALA A 517 -17.44 6.33 12.18
C ALA A 517 -16.49 7.41 12.72
N GLU A 518 -16.23 8.46 11.94
CA GLU A 518 -15.39 9.60 12.36
C GLU A 518 -15.94 10.28 13.63
N GLN A 519 -17.24 10.56 13.68
CA GLN A 519 -17.89 11.19 14.84
C GLN A 519 -17.79 10.36 16.12
N ASN A 520 -17.73 9.03 15.99
CA ASN A 520 -17.60 8.11 17.12
C ASN A 520 -16.14 7.68 17.38
N GLY A 521 -15.16 8.30 16.71
CA GLY A 521 -13.74 7.97 16.89
C GLY A 521 -13.41 6.53 16.50
N LEU A 522 -14.00 6.04 15.40
CA LEU A 522 -13.86 4.67 14.91
C LEU A 522 -12.98 4.62 13.65
N VAL A 523 -12.13 3.60 13.54
CA VAL A 523 -11.28 3.34 12.37
C VAL A 523 -11.63 1.99 11.74
N PRO A 524 -11.74 1.88 10.40
CA PRO A 524 -12.09 0.63 9.74
C PRO A 524 -10.92 -0.36 9.83
N VAL A 525 -11.22 -1.62 10.20
CA VAL A 525 -10.23 -2.69 10.38
C VAL A 525 -10.56 -3.97 9.60
N ALA A 526 -11.80 -4.14 9.15
CA ALA A 526 -12.18 -5.20 8.21
C ALA A 526 -13.41 -4.80 7.41
N ALA A 527 -13.61 -5.45 6.26
CA ALA A 527 -14.84 -5.33 5.50
C ALA A 527 -15.14 -6.60 4.72
N ASN A 528 -16.42 -6.80 4.42
CA ASN A 528 -16.91 -7.81 3.51
C ASN A 528 -18.20 -7.28 2.87
N PHE A 529 -18.64 -7.83 1.74
CA PHE A 529 -19.85 -7.33 1.08
C PHE A 529 -20.47 -8.38 0.17
N ILE A 530 -21.74 -8.15 -0.15
CA ILE A 530 -22.50 -8.93 -1.13
C ILE A 530 -23.17 -8.01 -2.13
N TYR A 531 -23.60 -8.56 -3.26
CA TYR A 531 -24.63 -7.95 -4.09
C TYR A 531 -25.98 -8.62 -3.85
N SER A 532 -27.04 -7.84 -3.74
CA SER A 532 -28.41 -8.37 -3.79
C SER A 532 -29.24 -7.61 -4.82
N LYS A 533 -30.21 -8.30 -5.42
CA LYS A 533 -31.02 -7.79 -6.53
C LYS A 533 -32.45 -8.30 -6.38
N ASN A 534 -33.43 -7.45 -6.68
CA ASN A 534 -34.84 -7.86 -6.69
C ASN A 534 -35.09 -8.88 -7.80
N LYS A 535 -35.99 -9.84 -7.60
CA LYS A 535 -36.38 -10.81 -8.64
C LYS A 535 -37.02 -10.11 -9.85
N GLU A 536 -37.75 -9.03 -9.63
CA GLU A 536 -38.36 -8.21 -10.67
C GLU A 536 -37.40 -7.09 -11.11
N GLN A 537 -37.00 -7.11 -12.38
CA GLN A 537 -35.97 -6.22 -12.94
C GLN A 537 -36.44 -5.46 -14.16
#